data_AF-A0A7V9HP76-F1
#
_entry.id   AF-A0A7V9HP76-F1
#
_cell.length_a   1.000
_cell.length_b   1.000
_cell.length_c   1.000
_cell.angle_alpha   90.00
_cell.angle_beta   90.00
_cell.angle_gamma   90.00
#
_symmetry.space_group_name_H-M   'P 1'
#
loop_
_entity.id
_entity.type
_entity.pdbx_description
1 polymer ?
#
loop_
_entity_poly.entity_id
_entity_poly.type
_entity_poly.pdbx_seq_one_letter_code
_entity_poly.pdbx_strand_id
1 'polypeptide(L)'
;MINLEIPRKFEPLVGQAHTVAVEVLRPISRKYDAAEHEYPKELDMLAALIDGLDDGGSSSGAGASGVSQAAKNGDGGNRNGSNIASVLSIIEMCWGDVGLLLTMPRQGLGNSAIAAVADDEQKERFAGKWAAMAITEPEAGSDSAAIRTTAVLDGDE
;
A
#
# COMPACT_ATOMS: atom_id res chain seq x y z
N MET A 1 -20.10 -21.25 12.03
CA MET A 1 -20.83 -20.86 10.81
C MET A 1 -19.95 -19.90 10.04
N ILE A 2 -19.66 -20.18 8.77
CA ILE A 2 -18.86 -19.29 7.91
C ILE A 2 -19.79 -18.20 7.37
N ASN A 3 -19.36 -16.94 7.41
CA ASN A 3 -20.08 -15.80 6.85
C ASN A 3 -19.20 -15.17 5.77
N LEU A 4 -19.75 -15.01 4.56
CA LEU A 4 -19.06 -14.47 3.39
C LEU A 4 -19.50 -13.04 3.06
N GLU A 5 -20.45 -12.48 3.83
CA GLU A 5 -20.86 -11.09 3.69
C GLU A 5 -19.81 -10.13 4.23
N ILE A 6 -19.73 -8.93 3.63
CA ILE A 6 -18.88 -7.86 4.14
C ILE A 6 -19.30 -7.54 5.58
N PRO A 7 -18.39 -7.58 6.56
CA PRO A 7 -18.72 -7.17 7.92
C PRO A 7 -19.23 -5.74 7.93
N ARG A 8 -20.39 -5.48 8.55
CA ARG A 8 -21.03 -4.14 8.58
C ARG A 8 -20.11 -2.98 8.93
N LYS A 9 -19.13 -3.22 9.81
CA LYS A 9 -18.12 -2.22 10.20
C LYS A 9 -17.22 -1.74 9.03
N PHE A 10 -17.14 -2.49 7.95
CA PHE A 10 -16.36 -2.17 6.74
C PHE A 10 -17.22 -1.65 5.59
N GLU A 11 -18.55 -1.64 5.69
CA GLU A 11 -19.42 -1.05 4.66
C GLU A 11 -19.08 0.42 4.36
N PRO A 12 -18.83 1.29 5.37
CA PRO A 12 -18.42 2.67 5.09
C PRO A 12 -17.07 2.76 4.37
N LEU A 13 -16.11 1.90 4.74
CA LEU A 13 -14.80 1.83 4.12
C LEU A 13 -14.90 1.45 2.64
N VAL A 14 -15.71 0.42 2.34
CA VAL A 14 -15.97 -0.03 0.97
C VAL A 14 -16.65 1.08 0.15
N GLY A 15 -17.68 1.72 0.70
CA GLY A 15 -18.36 2.82 0.01
C GLY A 15 -17.44 4.02 -0.27
N GLN A 16 -16.57 4.38 0.68
CA GLN A 16 -15.59 5.45 0.50
C GLN A 16 -14.54 5.10 -0.57
N ALA A 17 -13.97 3.90 -0.50
CA ALA A 17 -12.99 3.43 -1.49
C ALA A 17 -13.60 3.37 -2.90
N HIS A 18 -14.85 2.89 -3.01
CA HIS A 18 -15.57 2.88 -4.28
C HIS A 18 -15.82 4.29 -4.82
N THR A 19 -16.17 5.24 -3.95
CA THR A 19 -16.33 6.65 -4.34
C THR A 19 -15.03 7.23 -4.90
N VAL A 20 -13.89 6.97 -4.26
CA VAL A 20 -12.58 7.37 -4.79
C VAL A 20 -12.31 6.72 -6.15
N ALA A 21 -12.63 5.43 -6.30
CA ALA A 21 -12.45 4.73 -7.55
C ALA A 21 -13.28 5.34 -8.70
N VAL A 22 -14.54 5.70 -8.44
CA VAL A 22 -15.46 6.31 -9.41
C VAL A 22 -15.07 7.76 -9.75
N GLU A 23 -14.78 8.57 -8.74
CA GLU A 23 -14.64 10.03 -8.89
C GLU A 23 -13.20 10.47 -9.18
N VAL A 24 -12.20 9.66 -8.82
CA VAL A 24 -10.78 10.02 -8.97
C VAL A 24 -10.06 9.11 -9.96
N LEU A 25 -10.13 7.78 -9.78
CA LEU A 25 -9.33 6.85 -10.59
C LEU A 25 -9.91 6.67 -12.00
N ARG A 26 -11.21 6.39 -12.11
CA ARG A 26 -11.86 6.15 -13.41
C ARG A 26 -11.74 7.31 -14.40
N PRO A 27 -11.91 8.58 -14.01
CA PRO A 27 -11.83 9.70 -14.95
C PRO A 27 -10.44 9.88 -15.57
N ILE A 28 -9.37 9.50 -14.86
CA ILE A 28 -7.99 9.67 -15.34
C ILE A 28 -7.35 8.38 -15.88
N SER A 29 -7.99 7.21 -15.69
CA SER A 29 -7.49 5.90 -16.11
C SER A 29 -7.06 5.88 -17.59
N ARG A 30 -7.96 6.19 -18.53
CA ARG A 30 -7.65 6.21 -19.97
C ARG A 30 -6.59 7.24 -20.37
N LYS A 31 -6.51 8.37 -19.64
CA LYS A 31 -5.51 9.41 -19.89
C LYS A 31 -4.11 8.85 -19.66
N TYR A 32 -3.89 8.20 -18.53
CA TYR A 32 -2.59 7.65 -18.15
C TYR A 32 -2.27 6.29 -18.78
N ASP A 33 -3.30 5.53 -19.18
CA ASP A 33 -3.16 4.36 -20.06
C ASP A 33 -2.55 4.74 -21.42
N ALA A 34 -3.00 5.85 -22.02
CA ALA A 34 -2.48 6.34 -23.29
C ALA A 34 -1.16 7.12 -23.15
N ALA A 35 -0.96 7.80 -22.02
CA ALA A 35 0.25 8.56 -21.71
C ALA A 35 1.25 7.70 -20.95
N GLU A 36 1.76 6.64 -21.61
CA GLU A 36 2.76 5.74 -21.02
C GLU A 36 3.92 6.53 -20.40
N HIS A 37 4.33 6.12 -19.20
CA HIS A 37 5.41 6.75 -18.40
C HIS A 37 5.14 8.17 -17.88
N GLU A 38 3.93 8.72 -18.06
CA GLU A 38 3.56 9.99 -17.43
C GLU A 38 3.08 9.77 -15.99
N TYR A 39 3.60 10.56 -15.06
CA TYR A 39 3.20 10.48 -13.65
C TYR A 39 1.81 11.09 -13.41
N PRO A 40 0.89 10.38 -12.73
CA PRO A 40 -0.45 10.87 -12.44
C PRO A 40 -0.47 11.84 -11.24
N LYS A 41 -0.26 13.13 -11.54
CA LYS A 41 -0.18 14.23 -10.54
C LYS A 41 -1.44 14.37 -9.69
N GLU A 42 -2.59 13.98 -10.21
CA GLU A 42 -3.86 13.96 -9.47
C GLU A 42 -3.80 13.04 -8.24
N LEU A 43 -2.94 12.01 -8.27
CA LEU A 43 -2.74 11.12 -7.12
C LEU A 43 -2.00 11.79 -5.96
N ASP A 44 -1.25 12.89 -6.18
CA ASP A 44 -0.59 13.62 -5.09
C ASP A 44 -1.63 14.22 -4.13
N MET A 45 -2.74 14.73 -4.67
CA MET A 45 -3.83 15.27 -3.86
C MET A 45 -4.53 14.17 -3.06
N LEU A 46 -4.76 13.00 -3.68
CA LEU A 46 -5.34 11.86 -3.01
C LEU A 46 -4.41 11.33 -1.90
N ALA A 47 -3.11 11.25 -2.17
CA ALA A 47 -2.11 10.82 -1.21
C ALA A 47 -2.02 11.79 -0.01
N ALA A 48 -2.07 13.11 -0.26
CA ALA A 48 -2.08 14.11 0.81
C ALA A 48 -3.35 14.02 1.69
N LEU A 49 -4.50 13.71 1.09
CA LEU A 49 -5.75 13.50 1.84
C LEU A 49 -5.66 12.24 2.72
N ILE A 50 -5.11 11.15 2.21
CA ILE A 50 -4.90 9.91 2.98
C ILE A 50 -3.93 10.15 4.15
N ASP A 51 -2.80 10.81 3.90
CA ASP A 51 -1.85 11.17 4.96
C ASP A 51 -2.52 11.97 6.09
N GLY A 52 -3.36 12.97 5.74
CA GLY A 52 -4.07 13.77 6.72
C GLY A 52 -5.07 12.97 7.57
N LEU A 53 -5.67 11.91 7.00
CA LEU A 53 -6.55 10.99 7.73
C LEU A 53 -5.76 10.06 8.67
N ASP A 54 -4.59 9.60 8.22
CA ASP A 54 -3.65 8.79 9.00
C ASP A 54 -3.11 9.58 10.21
N ASP A 55 -2.65 10.81 10.01
CA ASP A 55 -2.17 11.71 11.07
C ASP A 55 -3.27 12.06 12.08
N GLY A 56 -4.52 12.17 11.60
CA GLY A 56 -5.70 12.43 12.43
C GLY A 56 -6.20 11.23 13.23
N GLY A 57 -5.54 10.06 13.14
CA GLY A 57 -5.94 8.83 13.83
C GLY A 57 -7.29 8.25 13.38
N SER A 58 -7.80 8.73 12.24
CA SER A 58 -9.09 8.32 11.67
C SER A 58 -8.94 7.23 10.60
N SER A 59 -7.74 6.67 10.46
CA SER A 59 -7.45 5.69 9.43
C SER A 59 -8.09 4.34 9.72
N SER A 60 -8.65 3.76 8.68
CA SER A 60 -9.22 2.42 8.68
C SER A 60 -8.17 1.31 8.72
N GLY A 61 -6.87 1.66 8.78
CA GLY A 61 -5.76 0.72 8.71
C GLY A 61 -5.65 0.01 7.35
N ALA A 62 -6.18 0.61 6.28
CA ALA A 62 -6.04 0.13 4.92
C ALA A 62 -4.77 0.70 4.28
N GLY A 63 -3.91 -0.15 3.72
CA GLY A 63 -2.65 0.26 3.06
C GLY A 63 -1.39 -0.03 3.89
N ALA A 64 -0.28 0.61 3.54
CA ALA A 64 1.04 0.33 4.14
C ALA A 64 1.07 0.67 5.65
N SER A 65 0.31 1.67 6.10
CA SER A 65 0.18 2.03 7.52
C SER A 65 -0.51 0.94 8.35
N GLY A 66 -1.39 0.14 7.73
CA GLY A 66 -2.08 -1.00 8.36
C GLY A 66 -1.17 -2.17 8.74
N VAL A 67 -0.03 -2.33 8.04
CA VAL A 67 0.95 -3.39 8.30
C VAL A 67 1.63 -3.18 9.66
N SER A 68 1.98 -1.94 9.99
CA SER A 68 2.61 -1.57 11.27
C SER A 68 1.67 -1.77 12.47
N GLN A 69 0.36 -1.55 12.28
CA GLN A 69 -0.67 -1.67 13.30
C GLN A 69 -1.01 -3.14 13.63
N ALA A 70 -0.90 -4.06 12.66
CA ALA A 70 -1.13 -5.48 12.87
C ALA A 70 -0.13 -6.10 13.87
N ALA A 71 1.12 -5.63 13.87
CA ALA A 71 2.16 -6.12 14.77
C ALA A 71 1.99 -5.66 16.24
N LYS A 72 1.32 -4.52 16.48
CA LYS A 72 1.16 -3.92 17.83
C LYS A 72 -0.02 -4.48 18.62
N ASN A 73 -1.04 -5.00 17.94
CA ASN A 73 -2.26 -5.51 18.58
C ASN A 73 -2.14 -7.01 18.92
N GLY A 74 -1.22 -7.32 19.85
CA GLY A 74 -0.75 -8.66 20.27
C GLY A 74 -1.75 -9.63 20.93
N ASP A 75 -3.00 -9.63 20.52
CA ASP A 75 -3.92 -10.73 20.83
C ASP A 75 -3.99 -11.64 19.60
N GLY A 76 -3.23 -12.75 19.61
CA GLY A 76 -3.02 -13.68 18.48
C GLY A 76 -4.27 -14.40 17.95
N GLY A 77 -5.46 -13.88 18.24
CA GLY A 77 -6.73 -14.34 17.71
C GLY A 77 -6.98 -13.92 16.26
N ASN A 78 -7.53 -14.85 15.47
CA ASN A 78 -8.02 -14.59 14.13
C ASN A 78 -9.24 -13.64 14.18
N ARG A 79 -9.12 -12.46 13.56
CA ARG A 79 -10.18 -11.46 13.52
C ARG A 79 -10.22 -10.77 12.16
N ASN A 80 -11.41 -10.32 11.77
CA ASN A 80 -11.60 -9.45 10.61
C ASN A 80 -11.04 -8.04 10.94
N GLY A 81 -9.71 -7.88 10.84
CA GLY A 81 -8.95 -6.69 11.19
C GLY A 81 -8.44 -5.90 9.98
N SER A 82 -7.28 -5.25 10.13
CA SER A 82 -6.66 -4.39 9.10
C SER A 82 -6.40 -5.12 7.78
N ASN A 83 -6.07 -6.42 7.81
CA ASN A 83 -5.87 -7.20 6.59
C ASN A 83 -7.14 -7.28 5.74
N ILE A 84 -8.31 -7.56 6.36
CA ILE A 84 -9.59 -7.59 5.63
C ILE A 84 -9.99 -6.20 5.17
N ALA A 85 -9.78 -5.17 6.00
CA ALA A 85 -10.00 -3.77 5.61
C ALA A 85 -9.17 -3.41 4.36
N SER A 86 -7.88 -3.76 4.36
CA SER A 86 -6.96 -3.52 3.23
C SER A 86 -7.41 -4.25 1.97
N VAL A 87 -7.78 -5.54 2.06
CA VAL A 87 -8.27 -6.32 0.91
C VAL A 87 -9.53 -5.68 0.31
N LEU A 88 -10.51 -5.33 1.15
CA LEU A 88 -11.75 -4.71 0.71
C LEU A 88 -11.50 -3.36 0.02
N SER A 89 -10.65 -2.50 0.60
CA SER A 89 -10.28 -1.23 -0.03
C SER A 89 -9.53 -1.41 -1.35
N ILE A 90 -8.60 -2.37 -1.42
CA ILE A 90 -7.85 -2.66 -2.66
C ILE A 90 -8.77 -3.17 -3.77
N ILE A 91 -9.76 -4.01 -3.44
CA ILE A 91 -10.74 -4.49 -4.43
C ILE A 91 -11.45 -3.31 -5.10
N GLU A 92 -11.94 -2.35 -4.30
CA GLU A 92 -12.63 -1.17 -4.82
C GLU A 92 -11.71 -0.25 -5.62
N MET A 93 -10.48 -0.01 -5.16
CA MET A 93 -9.52 0.81 -5.89
C MET A 93 -9.09 0.15 -7.21
N CYS A 94 -8.86 -1.17 -7.22
CA CYS A 94 -8.59 -1.95 -8.43
C CYS A 94 -9.76 -1.92 -9.43
N TRP A 95 -11.00 -1.85 -8.95
CA TRP A 95 -12.15 -1.63 -9.82
C TRP A 95 -12.04 -0.30 -10.56
N GLY A 96 -11.48 0.73 -9.93
CA GLY A 96 -11.16 2.01 -10.56
C GLY A 96 -10.06 1.86 -11.59
N ASP A 97 -8.85 1.58 -11.13
CA ASP A 97 -7.68 1.28 -11.96
C ASP A 97 -6.53 0.69 -11.11
N VAL A 98 -6.06 -0.50 -11.48
CA VAL A 98 -4.97 -1.17 -10.75
C VAL A 98 -3.60 -0.49 -10.93
N GLY A 99 -3.33 0.09 -12.10
CA GLY A 99 -2.07 0.78 -12.37
C GLY A 99 -1.94 2.06 -11.55
N LEU A 100 -3.01 2.86 -11.51
CA LEU A 100 -3.07 4.07 -10.69
C LEU A 100 -2.98 3.73 -9.19
N LEU A 101 -3.67 2.68 -8.74
CA LEU A 101 -3.54 2.20 -7.36
C LEU A 101 -2.09 1.87 -7.02
N LEU A 102 -1.41 1.09 -7.85
CA LEU A 102 -0.01 0.69 -7.61
C LEU A 102 0.96 1.88 -7.71
N THR A 103 0.55 2.96 -8.34
CA THR A 103 1.31 4.21 -8.46
C THR A 103 1.04 5.17 -7.29
N MET A 104 0.13 4.85 -6.37
CA MET A 104 -0.14 5.72 -5.22
C MET A 104 1.14 5.95 -4.38
N PRO A 105 1.52 7.22 -4.17
CA PRO A 105 2.71 7.55 -3.37
C PRO A 105 2.66 6.96 -1.97
N ARG A 106 3.82 6.51 -1.48
CA ARG A 106 4.05 6.05 -0.09
C ARG A 106 3.24 4.82 0.37
N GLN A 107 2.41 4.24 -0.49
CA GLN A 107 1.56 3.08 -0.16
C GLN A 107 2.07 1.77 -0.81
N GLY A 108 3.25 1.79 -1.45
CA GLY A 108 3.80 0.66 -2.19
C GLY A 108 4.39 -0.46 -1.32
N LEU A 109 4.80 -1.55 -1.98
CA LEU A 109 5.42 -2.71 -1.33
C LEU A 109 6.72 -2.35 -0.58
N GLY A 110 7.54 -1.44 -1.12
CA GLY A 110 8.75 -0.97 -0.43
C GLY A 110 8.43 -0.28 0.90
N ASN A 111 7.38 0.53 0.93
CA ASN A 111 6.90 1.17 2.16
C ASN A 111 6.38 0.13 3.18
N SER A 112 5.71 -0.92 2.70
CA SER A 112 5.27 -2.02 3.56
C SER A 112 6.44 -2.78 4.18
N ALA A 113 7.53 -3.00 3.44
CA ALA A 113 8.74 -3.62 3.97
C ALA A 113 9.38 -2.76 5.07
N ILE A 114 9.53 -1.44 4.83
CA ILE A 114 10.03 -0.50 5.86
C ILE A 114 9.14 -0.57 7.10
N ALA A 115 7.81 -0.49 6.95
CA ALA A 115 6.87 -0.55 8.07
C ALA A 115 6.96 -1.86 8.88
N ALA A 116 7.30 -2.97 8.22
CA ALA A 116 7.34 -4.30 8.83
C ALA A 116 8.65 -4.59 9.58
N VAL A 117 9.81 -4.15 9.06
CA VAL A 117 11.12 -4.60 9.58
C VAL A 117 12.05 -3.48 10.06
N ALA A 118 11.76 -2.21 9.75
CA ALA A 118 12.65 -1.12 10.11
C ALA A 118 12.69 -0.87 11.63
N ASP A 119 13.88 -0.54 12.14
CA ASP A 119 14.04 0.02 13.48
C ASP A 119 13.55 1.49 13.54
N ASP A 120 13.59 2.10 14.72
CA ASP A 120 13.03 3.44 14.91
C ASP A 120 13.85 4.54 14.21
N GLU A 121 15.17 4.39 14.12
CA GLU A 121 16.04 5.31 13.39
C GLU A 121 15.78 5.21 11.88
N GLN A 122 15.66 4.00 11.35
CA GLN A 122 15.33 3.73 9.96
C GLN A 122 13.93 4.25 9.59
N LYS A 123 12.94 4.09 10.47
CA LYS A 123 11.59 4.67 10.25
C LYS A 123 11.65 6.18 10.14
N GLU A 124 12.40 6.85 11.00
CA GLU A 124 12.59 8.30 10.93
C GLU A 124 13.32 8.70 9.64
N ARG A 125 14.42 8.02 9.33
CA ARG A 125 15.24 8.26 8.12
C ARG A 125 14.44 8.10 6.82
N PHE A 126 13.54 7.11 6.76
CA PHE A 126 12.75 6.80 5.57
C PHE A 126 11.32 7.36 5.61
N ALA A 127 10.97 8.16 6.63
CA ALA A 127 9.67 8.79 6.74
C ALA A 127 9.35 9.63 5.47
N GLY A 128 8.13 9.48 4.96
CA GLY A 128 7.65 10.20 3.78
C GLY A 128 8.28 9.82 2.45
N LYS A 129 9.21 8.84 2.41
CA LYS A 129 9.81 8.37 1.15
C LYS A 129 8.83 7.46 0.40
N TRP A 130 8.86 7.52 -0.93
CA TRP A 130 8.19 6.55 -1.78
C TRP A 130 9.19 5.46 -2.15
N ALA A 131 8.99 4.25 -1.60
CA ALA A 131 9.98 3.19 -1.67
C ALA A 131 9.56 2.10 -2.68
N ALA A 132 10.54 1.63 -3.44
CA ALA A 132 10.41 0.48 -4.34
C ALA A 132 11.05 -0.77 -3.72
N MET A 133 10.64 -1.94 -4.21
CA MET A 133 11.26 -3.22 -3.86
C MET A 133 12.03 -3.76 -5.06
N ALA A 134 13.36 -3.75 -4.98
CA ALA A 134 14.26 -4.19 -6.04
C ALA A 134 14.77 -5.61 -5.75
N ILE A 135 13.93 -6.62 -6.03
CA ILE A 135 14.30 -8.05 -5.89
C ILE A 135 14.58 -8.67 -7.25
N THR A 136 13.68 -8.47 -8.21
CA THR A 136 13.76 -9.10 -9.54
C THR A 136 14.96 -8.59 -10.34
N GLU A 137 15.64 -9.52 -11.00
CA GLU A 137 16.74 -9.27 -11.93
C GLU A 137 16.37 -9.71 -13.35
N PRO A 138 17.10 -9.27 -14.41
CA PRO A 138 16.83 -9.70 -15.78
C PRO A 138 16.74 -11.21 -15.97
N GLU A 139 17.53 -11.98 -15.20
CA GLU A 139 17.65 -13.44 -15.31
C GLU A 139 16.94 -14.20 -14.17
N ALA A 140 16.41 -13.51 -13.16
CA ALA A 140 15.84 -14.13 -11.96
C ALA A 140 14.60 -13.40 -11.45
N GLY A 141 13.48 -14.10 -11.35
CA GLY A 141 12.21 -13.59 -10.79
C GLY A 141 11.51 -14.60 -9.90
N SER A 142 11.10 -15.75 -10.45
CA SER A 142 10.43 -16.80 -9.66
C SER A 142 11.36 -17.48 -8.64
N ASP A 143 12.65 -17.58 -8.96
CA ASP A 143 13.68 -18.09 -8.05
C ASP A 143 14.50 -16.93 -7.47
N SER A 144 14.05 -16.39 -6.34
CA SER A 144 14.74 -15.30 -5.66
C SER A 144 16.09 -15.72 -5.07
N ALA A 145 16.40 -17.01 -4.96
CA ALA A 145 17.70 -17.49 -4.51
C ALA A 145 18.75 -17.42 -5.64
N ALA A 146 18.33 -17.28 -6.89
CA ALA A 146 19.19 -17.21 -8.07
C ALA A 146 19.64 -15.78 -8.43
N ILE A 147 19.27 -14.76 -7.64
CA ILE A 147 19.74 -13.38 -7.83
C ILE A 147 21.27 -13.29 -7.74
N ARG A 148 21.85 -12.34 -8.47
CA ARG A 148 23.29 -12.15 -8.60
C ARG A 148 23.78 -10.83 -8.02
N THR A 149 22.89 -9.93 -7.63
CA THR A 149 23.21 -8.70 -6.91
C THR A 149 23.90 -9.06 -5.60
N THR A 150 25.12 -8.57 -5.43
CA THR A 150 25.94 -8.84 -4.24
C THR A 150 26.01 -7.62 -3.35
N ALA A 151 25.98 -7.83 -2.04
CA ALA A 151 26.39 -6.86 -1.03
C ALA A 151 27.60 -7.44 -0.29
N VAL A 152 28.70 -6.69 -0.25
CA VAL A 152 29.93 -7.05 0.47
C VAL A 152 30.14 -6.00 1.54
N LEU A 153 30.24 -6.42 2.80
CA LEU A 153 30.51 -5.53 3.92
C LEU A 153 31.91 -4.92 3.80
N ASP A 154 32.00 -3.60 3.80
CA ASP A 154 33.24 -2.82 3.78
C ASP A 154 33.32 -1.91 5.02
N GLY A 155 33.88 -2.45 6.11
CA GLY A 155 33.92 -1.76 7.39
C GLY A 155 32.53 -1.64 8.02
N ASP A 156 32.06 -0.40 8.15
CA ASP A 156 30.71 -0.06 8.66
C ASP A 156 29.70 0.19 7.52
N GLU A 157 30.09 -0.05 6.25
CA GLU A 157 29.27 0.14 5.04
C GLU A 157 28.88 -1.17 4.34
#